data_AF-A0A1F6DWW5-F1
#
_entry.id   AF-A0A1F6DWW5-F1
#
_cell.length_a   1.000
_cell.length_b   1.000
_cell.length_c   1.000
_cell.angle_alpha   90.00
_cell.angle_beta   90.00
_cell.angle_gamma   90.00
#
_symmetry.space_group_name_H-M   'P 1'
#
loop_
_entity.id
_entity.type
_entity.pdbx_description
1 polymer ?
#
loop_
_entity_poly.entity_id
_entity_poly.type
_entity_poly.pdbx_seq_one_letter_code
_entity_poly.pdbx_strand_id
1 'polypeptide(L)'
;MEASIRGERKKVVVVAVLLVTVFLSLWWGATYLAPNDRNDQAALFFAERLQKIESEEIVVVEGTSYTVHGGSIATSSALRNEIKYRVLSLAYLKILTERSPFLSLAGTDPRKLTDALSQLADTAASLAAIQESSSDNAFVSSALYPLSFLTALAEAEQARLTFLVSGRDTDADNYASTLARSANQYKRDLITFKKAFEQAVPVSVRPYATEQEIISRENSLKALDDLYAAMTQTQSLIERRARCIRGKTARCNTEDEAFAQLPTVSYSPPSSDAVALASRVRGIIENSGVEIPSHDNPMVTLGSSVCIKDSASTGLFFVLSEKGTIHVGDIRLLKTDTYRSTPFYKYFYDRNVAYVPTYPFSYYKCPEIAEDVGRFLAVRAVRMFAYQTPLSSLSPTSDAKTLGALERKLASSTLIHESDAIEYLALAQKIAAQQALPPEMALSIASLSLQTRDRSAGFDHTIDRMAQVEKINLSLLQKRVPVDLAAPYLFFVRSGFPSLLLAGNTSATEQRLQMFPPNDVPLSQQPFTAFSSLADNPDAVAEVEKGMKFFETLHNEP
;
A
#
# COMPACT_ATOMS: atom_id res chain seq x y z
N MET A 1 46.54 -60.06 -7.54
CA MET A 1 46.49 -58.59 -7.33
C MET A 1 45.06 -58.05 -7.10
N GLU A 2 43.99 -58.75 -7.51
CA GLU A 2 42.61 -58.28 -7.29
C GLU A 2 42.01 -58.56 -5.90
N ALA A 3 42.60 -59.45 -5.09
CA ALA A 3 42.11 -59.72 -3.73
C ALA A 3 42.56 -58.67 -2.69
N SER A 4 43.65 -57.95 -2.95
CA SER A 4 44.20 -56.94 -2.01
C SER A 4 43.42 -55.62 -2.05
N ILE A 5 42.90 -55.24 -3.22
CA ILE A 5 42.19 -53.96 -3.43
C ILE A 5 40.76 -54.00 -2.84
N ARG A 6 40.17 -55.20 -2.70
CA ARG A 6 38.81 -55.37 -2.16
C ARG A 6 38.76 -55.30 -0.62
N GLY A 7 39.88 -55.58 0.06
CA GLY A 7 40.00 -55.50 1.52
C GLY A 7 40.16 -54.07 2.06
N GLU A 8 40.90 -53.21 1.34
CA GLU A 8 41.08 -51.80 1.73
C GLU A 8 39.83 -50.95 1.47
N ARG A 9 39.10 -51.19 0.37
CA ARG A 9 37.84 -50.48 0.11
C ARG A 9 36.76 -50.76 1.16
N LYS A 10 36.70 -51.97 1.73
CA LYS A 10 35.77 -52.28 2.83
C LYS A 10 36.15 -51.57 4.13
N LYS A 11 37.44 -51.42 4.43
CA LYS A 11 37.89 -50.68 5.63
C LYS A 11 37.66 -49.18 5.51
N VAL A 12 37.88 -48.59 4.33
CA VAL A 12 37.62 -47.15 4.09
C VAL A 12 36.13 -46.82 4.13
N VAL A 13 35.26 -47.70 3.60
CA VAL A 13 33.80 -47.49 3.66
C VAL A 13 33.25 -47.67 5.08
N VAL A 14 33.76 -48.62 5.87
CA VAL A 14 33.30 -48.81 7.27
C VAL A 14 33.77 -47.65 8.16
N VAL A 15 34.98 -47.12 7.97
CA VAL A 15 35.47 -45.95 8.72
C VAL A 15 34.73 -44.67 8.31
N ALA A 16 34.39 -44.49 7.02
CA ALA A 16 33.59 -43.36 6.56
C ALA A 16 32.14 -43.41 7.06
N VAL A 17 31.52 -44.61 7.12
CA VAL A 17 30.16 -44.77 7.66
C VAL A 17 30.12 -44.57 9.17
N LEU A 18 31.15 -45.01 9.91
CA LEU A 18 31.28 -44.77 11.37
C LEU A 18 31.58 -43.30 11.69
N LEU A 19 32.41 -42.61 10.89
CA LEU A 19 32.64 -41.17 11.06
C LEU A 19 31.39 -40.34 10.71
N VAL A 20 30.61 -40.74 9.71
CA VAL A 20 29.34 -40.07 9.36
C VAL A 20 28.25 -40.33 10.40
N THR A 21 28.17 -41.53 10.99
CA THR A 21 27.21 -41.80 12.08
C THR A 21 27.63 -41.15 13.41
N VAL A 22 28.92 -41.08 13.72
CA VAL A 22 29.42 -40.35 14.89
C VAL A 22 29.26 -38.83 14.70
N PHE A 23 29.52 -38.27 13.52
CA PHE A 23 29.22 -36.86 13.23
C PHE A 23 27.72 -36.56 13.22
N LEU A 24 26.86 -37.43 12.68
CA LEU A 24 25.40 -37.26 12.76
C LEU A 24 24.88 -37.36 14.20
N SER A 25 25.45 -38.23 15.03
CA SER A 25 25.09 -38.33 16.44
C SER A 25 25.63 -37.18 17.30
N LEU A 26 26.75 -36.55 16.93
CA LEU A 26 27.31 -35.37 17.61
C LEU A 26 26.67 -34.06 17.12
N TRP A 27 26.17 -33.99 15.88
CA TRP A 27 25.36 -32.87 15.39
C TRP A 27 23.91 -32.91 15.90
N TRP A 28 23.36 -34.12 16.11
CA TRP A 28 22.09 -34.29 16.82
C TRP A 28 22.25 -34.21 18.35
N GLY A 29 23.43 -34.50 18.90
CA GLY A 29 23.73 -34.49 20.33
C GLY A 29 23.91 -33.11 20.95
N ALA A 30 23.98 -32.03 20.16
CA ALA A 30 24.15 -30.65 20.65
C ALA A 30 22.85 -29.80 20.67
N THR A 31 21.67 -30.39 20.44
CA THR A 31 20.39 -29.65 20.48
C THR A 31 19.24 -30.38 21.20
N TYR A 32 19.54 -31.32 22.09
CA TYR A 32 18.55 -31.85 23.04
C TYR A 32 18.68 -31.14 24.39
N LEU A 33 18.31 -29.85 24.40
CA LEU A 33 17.62 -29.33 25.57
C LEU A 33 16.29 -30.08 25.63
N ALA A 34 15.93 -30.61 26.81
CA ALA A 34 14.63 -31.25 26.98
C ALA A 34 13.53 -30.30 26.46
N PRO A 35 12.41 -30.80 25.89
CA PRO A 35 11.32 -29.94 25.41
C PRO A 35 10.89 -28.85 26.41
N ASN A 36 11.01 -29.14 27.71
CA ASN A 36 10.76 -28.20 28.80
C ASN A 36 11.82 -27.08 28.89
N ASP A 37 13.11 -27.39 28.83
CA ASP A 37 14.19 -26.38 28.91
C ASP A 37 14.14 -25.39 27.73
N ARG A 38 13.76 -25.89 26.55
CA ARG A 38 13.63 -25.04 25.35
C ARG A 38 12.43 -24.10 25.44
N ASN A 39 11.31 -24.56 26.00
CA ASN A 39 10.14 -23.72 26.26
C ASN A 39 10.45 -22.67 27.33
N ASP A 40 11.23 -23.02 28.35
CA ASP A 40 11.62 -22.09 29.41
C ASP A 40 12.54 -20.97 28.90
N GLN A 41 13.55 -21.30 28.10
CA GLN A 41 14.41 -20.30 27.47
C GLN A 41 13.63 -19.39 26.51
N ALA A 42 12.70 -19.95 25.72
CA ALA A 42 11.86 -19.16 24.83
C ALA A 42 10.88 -18.26 25.60
N ALA A 43 10.27 -18.77 26.68
CA ALA A 43 9.41 -17.99 27.56
C ALA A 43 10.17 -16.84 28.23
N LEU A 44 11.38 -17.09 28.72
CA LEU A 44 12.26 -16.04 29.28
C LEU A 44 12.56 -14.97 28.25
N PHE A 45 12.96 -15.36 27.03
CA PHE A 45 13.21 -14.41 25.95
C PHE A 45 11.99 -13.51 25.68
N PHE A 46 10.80 -14.08 25.50
CA PHE A 46 9.61 -13.28 25.22
C PHE A 46 9.21 -12.39 26.40
N ALA A 47 9.34 -12.88 27.64
CA ALA A 47 9.12 -12.06 28.82
C ALA A 47 10.07 -10.84 28.86
N GLU A 48 11.37 -11.04 28.61
CA GLU A 48 12.36 -9.96 28.57
C GLU A 48 12.05 -8.93 27.47
N ARG A 49 11.62 -9.40 26.28
CA ARG A 49 11.22 -8.48 25.19
C ARG A 49 9.99 -7.66 25.56
N LEU A 50 8.95 -8.31 26.07
CA LEU A 50 7.70 -7.67 26.50
C LEU A 50 7.94 -6.69 27.66
N GLN A 51 8.87 -7.02 28.57
CA GLN A 51 9.30 -6.13 29.64
C GLN A 51 9.97 -4.86 29.08
N LYS A 52 10.86 -5.02 28.10
CA LYS A 52 11.59 -3.89 27.50
C LYS A 52 10.68 -2.88 26.81
N ILE A 53 9.56 -3.35 26.23
CA ILE A 53 8.59 -2.49 25.54
C ILE A 53 7.45 -2.02 26.45
N GLU A 54 7.46 -2.43 27.73
CA GLU A 54 6.45 -2.08 28.74
C GLU A 54 5.00 -2.31 28.26
N SER A 55 4.75 -3.38 27.51
CA SER A 55 3.44 -3.65 26.90
C SER A 55 2.44 -4.24 27.90
N GLU A 56 1.17 -3.93 27.72
CA GLU A 56 0.04 -4.59 28.36
C GLU A 56 -0.82 -5.30 27.32
N GLU A 57 -0.88 -6.63 27.39
CA GLU A 57 -1.57 -7.45 26.40
C GLU A 57 -2.57 -8.40 27.04
N ILE A 58 -3.76 -8.48 26.45
CA ILE A 58 -4.73 -9.55 26.74
C ILE A 58 -4.65 -10.57 25.62
N VAL A 59 -4.42 -11.83 26.00
CA VAL A 59 -4.36 -12.97 25.09
C VAL A 59 -5.17 -14.15 25.62
N VAL A 60 -5.66 -14.98 24.70
CA VAL A 60 -6.50 -16.14 25.02
C VAL A 60 -5.83 -17.39 24.49
N VAL A 61 -5.48 -18.31 25.38
CA VAL A 61 -4.85 -19.60 25.06
C VAL A 61 -5.78 -20.70 25.54
N GLU A 62 -6.19 -21.59 24.63
CA GLU A 62 -7.12 -22.70 24.92
C GLU A 62 -8.42 -22.22 25.62
N GLY A 63 -8.95 -21.08 25.19
CA GLY A 63 -10.17 -20.48 25.75
C GLY A 63 -10.00 -19.79 27.11
N THR A 64 -8.80 -19.80 27.70
CA THR A 64 -8.51 -19.08 28.95
C THR A 64 -7.86 -17.74 28.65
N SER A 65 -8.39 -16.66 29.22
CA SER A 65 -7.85 -15.31 29.07
C SER A 65 -6.73 -15.06 30.08
N TYR A 66 -5.63 -14.47 29.60
CA TYR A 66 -4.47 -14.08 30.40
C TYR A 66 -4.12 -12.62 30.11
N THR A 67 -3.83 -11.86 31.16
CA THR A 67 -3.27 -10.51 31.04
C THR A 67 -1.76 -10.58 31.24
N VAL A 68 -1.01 -9.97 30.34
CA VAL A 68 0.46 -9.91 30.35
C VAL A 68 0.87 -8.45 30.52
N HIS A 69 1.52 -8.13 31.63
CA HIS A 69 2.07 -6.79 31.91
C HIS A 69 3.59 -6.88 31.89
N GLY A 70 4.25 -6.24 30.92
CA GLY A 70 5.70 -6.18 30.84
C GLY A 70 6.38 -7.55 30.95
N GLY A 71 5.83 -8.56 30.28
CA GLY A 71 6.33 -9.95 30.31
C GLY A 71 5.92 -10.79 31.53
N SER A 72 5.20 -10.22 32.49
CA SER A 72 4.63 -10.93 33.64
C SER A 72 3.18 -11.31 33.39
N ILE A 73 2.81 -12.57 33.62
CA ILE A 73 1.43 -13.05 33.46
C ILE A 73 0.67 -12.82 34.77
N ALA A 74 -0.42 -12.08 34.74
CA ALA A 74 -1.30 -11.87 35.89
C ALA A 74 -2.13 -13.15 36.15
N THR A 75 -1.71 -13.93 37.15
CA THR A 75 -2.39 -15.17 37.55
C THR A 75 -2.22 -15.41 39.05
N SER A 76 -3.22 -16.00 39.70
CA SER A 76 -3.17 -16.38 41.12
C SER A 76 -2.45 -17.72 41.36
N SER A 77 -2.17 -18.49 40.31
CA SER A 77 -1.56 -19.82 40.38
C SER A 77 -0.38 -19.96 39.41
N ALA A 78 0.62 -20.76 39.81
CA ALA A 78 1.74 -21.09 38.95
C ALA A 78 1.27 -21.81 37.67
N LEU A 79 1.68 -21.29 36.51
CA LEU A 79 1.36 -21.88 35.21
C LEU A 79 2.38 -22.95 34.83
N ARG A 80 1.92 -23.97 34.10
CA ARG A 80 2.81 -24.93 33.43
C ARG A 80 3.69 -24.19 32.41
N ASN A 81 4.94 -24.61 32.27
CA ASN A 81 5.93 -23.96 31.40
C ASN A 81 5.45 -23.84 29.94
N GLU A 82 4.75 -24.85 29.42
CA GLU A 82 4.15 -24.83 28.08
C GLU A 82 3.10 -23.71 27.92
N ILE A 83 2.20 -23.54 28.90
CA ILE A 83 1.18 -22.49 28.87
C ILE A 83 1.84 -21.12 29.01
N LYS A 84 2.83 -20.99 29.90
CA LYS A 84 3.62 -19.76 30.06
C LYS A 84 4.28 -19.35 28.74
N TYR A 85 4.94 -20.29 28.06
CA TYR A 85 5.53 -20.07 26.74
C TYR A 85 4.48 -19.61 25.72
N ARG A 86 3.34 -20.31 25.61
CA ARG A 86 2.29 -19.95 24.64
C ARG A 86 1.74 -18.55 24.88
N VAL A 87 1.37 -18.23 26.13
CA VAL A 87 0.86 -16.90 26.52
C VAL A 87 1.85 -15.80 26.14
N LEU A 88 3.13 -15.94 26.52
CA LEU A 88 4.14 -14.92 26.23
C LEU A 88 4.47 -14.82 24.74
N SER A 89 4.55 -15.94 24.03
CA SER A 89 4.78 -15.95 22.57
C SER A 89 3.63 -15.31 21.79
N LEU A 90 2.39 -15.50 22.26
CA LEU A 90 1.19 -14.95 21.64
C LEU A 90 1.08 -13.44 21.90
N ALA A 91 1.38 -12.99 23.12
CA ALA A 91 1.46 -11.57 23.44
C ALA A 91 2.54 -10.88 22.61
N TYR A 92 3.71 -11.51 22.47
CA TYR A 92 4.78 -11.01 21.61
C TYR A 92 4.36 -10.96 20.13
N LEU A 93 3.72 -12.02 19.60
CA LEU A 93 3.20 -12.02 18.23
C LEU A 93 2.16 -10.91 18.00
N LYS A 94 1.30 -10.63 18.98
CA LYS A 94 0.31 -9.55 18.91
C LYS A 94 0.99 -8.20 18.71
N ILE A 95 2.02 -7.89 19.50
CA ILE A 95 2.85 -6.68 19.32
C ILE A 95 3.47 -6.61 17.92
N LEU A 96 4.09 -7.69 17.45
CA LEU A 96 4.69 -7.71 16.10
C LEU A 96 3.65 -7.50 15.00
N THR A 97 2.44 -8.01 15.20
CA THR A 97 1.32 -7.90 14.26
C THR A 97 0.71 -6.50 14.26
N GLU A 98 0.76 -5.81 15.39
CA GLU A 98 0.34 -4.43 15.54
C GLU A 98 1.34 -3.46 14.93
N ARG A 99 2.65 -3.64 15.20
CA ARG A 99 3.68 -2.63 14.91
C ARG A 99 4.44 -2.86 13.61
N SER A 100 4.56 -4.11 13.17
CA SER A 100 5.30 -4.48 11.96
C SER A 100 4.67 -5.65 11.18
N PRO A 101 3.38 -5.60 10.82
CA PRO A 101 2.78 -6.63 9.97
C PRO A 101 3.37 -6.64 8.56
N PHE A 102 3.41 -7.83 7.95
CA PHE A 102 3.73 -8.02 6.53
C PHE A 102 2.46 -7.88 5.69
N LEU A 103 2.57 -7.39 4.46
CA LEU A 103 1.42 -7.19 3.55
C LEU A 103 0.28 -6.39 4.20
N SER A 104 0.64 -5.41 5.02
CA SER A 104 -0.25 -4.56 5.79
C SER A 104 -1.14 -3.71 4.90
N LEU A 105 -2.44 -3.74 5.17
CA LEU A 105 -3.42 -2.80 4.61
C LEU A 105 -4.01 -1.89 5.70
N ALA A 106 -3.20 -1.49 6.68
CA ALA A 106 -3.65 -0.56 7.73
C ALA A 106 -4.36 0.66 7.12
N GLY A 107 -5.50 1.05 7.69
CA GLY A 107 -6.33 2.14 7.16
C GLY A 107 -7.22 1.80 5.95
N THR A 108 -7.28 0.53 5.54
CA THR A 108 -8.23 0.02 4.55
C THR A 108 -9.35 -0.77 5.25
N ASP A 109 -10.60 -0.61 4.82
CA ASP A 109 -11.72 -1.43 5.31
C ASP A 109 -11.80 -2.74 4.49
N PRO A 110 -11.56 -3.93 5.09
CA PRO A 110 -11.56 -5.19 4.36
C PRO A 110 -12.89 -5.54 3.69
N ARG A 111 -14.03 -5.05 4.23
CA ARG A 111 -15.35 -5.29 3.63
C ARG A 111 -15.52 -4.44 2.38
N LYS A 112 -15.22 -3.14 2.46
CA LYS A 112 -15.24 -2.27 1.28
C LYS A 112 -14.25 -2.71 0.21
N LEU A 113 -13.09 -3.23 0.62
CA LEU A 113 -12.14 -3.84 -0.31
C LEU A 113 -12.75 -5.05 -1.02
N THR A 114 -13.47 -5.92 -0.30
CA THR A 114 -14.14 -7.08 -0.91
C THR A 114 -15.22 -6.65 -1.92
N ASP A 115 -15.99 -5.61 -1.61
CA ASP A 115 -16.98 -5.03 -2.53
C ASP A 115 -16.30 -4.44 -3.77
N ALA A 116 -15.22 -3.67 -3.58
CA ALA A 116 -14.42 -3.10 -4.66
C ALA A 116 -13.78 -4.16 -5.56
N LEU A 117 -13.32 -5.28 -4.99
CA LEU A 117 -12.76 -6.41 -5.74
C LEU A 117 -13.82 -7.12 -6.58
N SER A 118 -15.04 -7.25 -6.06
CA SER A 118 -16.17 -7.79 -6.82
C SER A 118 -16.47 -6.90 -8.03
N GLN A 119 -16.51 -5.57 -7.82
CA GLN A 119 -16.67 -4.62 -8.92
C GLN A 119 -15.53 -4.67 -9.95
N LEU A 120 -14.28 -4.84 -9.50
CA LEU A 120 -13.13 -4.96 -10.39
C LEU A 120 -13.21 -6.26 -11.22
N ALA A 121 -13.65 -7.37 -10.60
CA ALA A 121 -13.86 -8.64 -11.28
C ALA A 121 -14.94 -8.55 -12.37
N ASP A 122 -16.09 -7.95 -12.06
CA ASP A 122 -17.17 -7.72 -13.03
C ASP A 122 -16.71 -6.85 -14.21
N THR A 123 -15.88 -5.85 -13.90
CA THR A 123 -15.32 -4.95 -14.91
C THR A 123 -14.31 -5.67 -15.80
N ALA A 124 -13.46 -6.54 -15.22
CA ALA A 124 -12.54 -7.37 -15.98
C ALA A 124 -13.27 -8.34 -16.92
N ALA A 125 -14.37 -8.95 -16.46
CA ALA A 125 -15.22 -9.79 -17.30
C ALA A 125 -15.84 -9.00 -18.46
N SER A 126 -16.28 -7.77 -18.20
CA SER A 126 -16.83 -6.88 -19.23
C SER A 126 -15.77 -6.45 -20.26
N LEU A 127 -14.55 -6.14 -19.79
CA LEU A 127 -13.40 -5.86 -20.66
C LEU A 127 -13.01 -7.08 -21.49
N ALA A 128 -13.06 -8.29 -20.93
CA ALA A 128 -12.78 -9.52 -21.67
C ALA A 128 -13.81 -9.76 -22.78
N ALA A 129 -15.09 -9.50 -22.51
CA ALA A 129 -16.19 -9.74 -23.44
C ALA A 129 -16.11 -8.90 -24.72
N ILE A 130 -15.42 -7.75 -24.70
CA ILE A 130 -15.24 -6.89 -25.88
C ILE A 130 -13.97 -7.20 -26.69
N GLN A 131 -13.14 -8.16 -26.26
CA GLN A 131 -11.91 -8.51 -26.98
C GLN A 131 -12.23 -9.24 -28.29
N GLU A 132 -11.49 -8.91 -29.36
CA GLU A 132 -11.73 -9.47 -30.70
C GLU A 132 -11.33 -10.94 -30.80
N SER A 133 -10.27 -11.35 -30.10
CA SER A 133 -9.73 -12.71 -30.16
C SER A 133 -10.07 -13.51 -28.91
N SER A 134 -10.24 -14.83 -29.08
CA SER A 134 -10.48 -15.75 -27.96
C SER A 134 -9.29 -15.85 -27.00
N SER A 135 -8.07 -15.67 -27.51
CA SER A 135 -6.86 -15.59 -26.67
C SER A 135 -6.84 -14.33 -25.82
N ASP A 136 -7.15 -13.17 -26.39
CA ASP A 136 -7.16 -11.90 -25.65
C ASP A 136 -8.28 -11.88 -24.60
N ASN A 137 -9.46 -12.41 -24.94
CA ASN A 137 -10.54 -12.62 -23.98
C ASN A 137 -10.05 -13.47 -22.80
N ALA A 138 -9.38 -14.60 -23.07
CA ALA A 138 -8.84 -15.47 -22.03
C ALA A 138 -7.77 -14.77 -21.17
N PHE A 139 -6.87 -13.99 -21.77
CA PHE A 139 -5.87 -13.22 -21.03
C PHE A 139 -6.51 -12.16 -20.16
N VAL A 140 -7.40 -11.34 -20.71
CA VAL A 140 -8.04 -10.25 -19.97
C VAL A 140 -8.87 -10.80 -18.80
N SER A 141 -9.65 -11.86 -19.03
CA SER A 141 -10.50 -12.45 -17.99
C SER A 141 -9.71 -13.13 -16.86
N SER A 142 -8.57 -13.76 -17.17
CA SER A 142 -7.82 -14.57 -16.19
C SER A 142 -6.61 -13.88 -15.57
N ALA A 143 -6.08 -12.83 -16.21
CA ALA A 143 -4.77 -12.31 -15.89
C ALA A 143 -4.66 -10.78 -15.81
N LEU A 144 -5.65 -9.99 -16.24
CA LEU A 144 -5.51 -8.52 -16.26
C LEU A 144 -5.28 -7.93 -14.85
N TYR A 145 -5.99 -8.46 -13.85
CA TYR A 145 -5.88 -8.02 -12.46
C TYR A 145 -5.57 -9.21 -11.54
N PRO A 146 -4.76 -9.03 -10.48
CA PRO A 146 -4.38 -10.09 -9.55
C PRO A 146 -5.48 -10.33 -8.49
N LEU A 147 -6.69 -10.65 -8.95
CA LEU A 147 -7.89 -10.73 -8.10
C LEU A 147 -7.76 -11.77 -6.98
N SER A 148 -7.10 -12.90 -7.24
CA SER A 148 -6.94 -13.94 -6.24
C SER A 148 -6.00 -13.48 -5.11
N PHE A 149 -4.91 -12.79 -5.46
CA PHE A 149 -4.00 -12.20 -4.49
C PHE A 149 -4.72 -11.15 -3.66
N LEU A 150 -5.41 -10.21 -4.30
CA LEU A 150 -6.11 -9.13 -3.63
C LEU A 150 -7.21 -9.64 -2.69
N THR A 151 -7.92 -10.70 -3.07
CA THR A 151 -8.91 -11.37 -2.21
C THR A 151 -8.24 -12.00 -0.99
N ALA A 152 -7.17 -12.77 -1.20
CA ALA A 152 -6.42 -13.36 -0.08
C ALA A 152 -5.82 -12.28 0.84
N LEU A 153 -5.38 -11.16 0.29
CA LEU A 153 -4.86 -10.01 1.02
C LEU A 153 -5.94 -9.37 1.91
N ALA A 154 -7.15 -9.16 1.39
CA ALA A 154 -8.29 -8.65 2.17
C ALA A 154 -8.63 -9.59 3.34
N GLU A 155 -8.65 -10.91 3.09
CA GLU A 155 -8.88 -11.92 4.12
C GLU A 155 -7.77 -11.93 5.18
N ALA A 156 -6.51 -11.72 4.78
CA ALA A 156 -5.38 -11.63 5.71
C ALA A 156 -5.45 -10.38 6.59
N GLU A 157 -5.82 -9.22 6.05
CA GLU A 157 -6.04 -8.01 6.83
C GLU A 157 -7.21 -8.15 7.81
N GLN A 158 -8.32 -8.76 7.38
CA GLN A 158 -9.45 -9.06 8.27
C GLN A 158 -9.03 -10.02 9.42
N ALA A 159 -8.26 -11.06 9.11
CA ALA A 159 -7.73 -11.98 10.12
C ALA A 159 -6.78 -11.27 11.09
N ARG A 160 -5.94 -10.36 10.58
CA ARG A 160 -5.03 -9.52 11.38
C ARG A 160 -5.81 -8.68 12.39
N LEU A 161 -6.79 -7.92 11.93
CA LEU A 161 -7.62 -7.06 12.78
C LEU A 161 -8.39 -7.88 13.83
N THR A 162 -8.92 -9.04 13.44
CA THR A 162 -9.61 -9.97 14.35
C THR A 162 -8.67 -10.44 15.46
N PHE A 163 -7.45 -10.86 15.13
CA PHE A 163 -6.46 -11.30 16.10
C PHE A 163 -6.01 -10.17 17.03
N LEU A 164 -5.80 -8.95 16.53
CA LEU A 164 -5.43 -7.81 17.37
C LEU A 164 -6.51 -7.52 18.43
N VAL A 165 -7.79 -7.66 18.08
CA VAL A 165 -8.89 -7.48 19.04
C VAL A 165 -9.02 -8.66 20.00
N SER A 166 -9.03 -9.90 19.48
CA SER A 166 -9.37 -11.08 20.29
C SER A 166 -8.21 -11.61 21.14
N GLY A 167 -6.97 -11.43 20.68
CA GLY A 167 -5.77 -12.02 21.26
C GLY A 167 -5.77 -13.56 21.31
N ARG A 168 -6.64 -14.25 20.56
CA ARG A 168 -6.80 -15.72 20.59
C ARG A 168 -5.74 -16.43 19.77
N ASP A 169 -5.28 -17.58 20.25
CA ASP A 169 -4.37 -18.46 19.53
C ASP A 169 -4.96 -18.96 18.19
N THR A 170 -6.24 -19.34 18.16
CA THR A 170 -6.92 -19.76 16.92
C THR A 170 -6.97 -18.66 15.87
N ASP A 171 -7.12 -17.40 16.30
CA ASP A 171 -7.19 -16.25 15.38
C ASP A 171 -5.78 -15.88 14.88
N ALA A 172 -4.75 -16.07 15.71
CA ALA A 172 -3.36 -15.95 15.29
C ALA A 172 -2.97 -17.00 14.24
N ASP A 173 -3.39 -18.25 14.42
CA ASP A 173 -3.18 -19.33 13.46
C ASP A 173 -3.90 -19.05 12.13
N ASN A 174 -5.14 -18.55 12.20
CA ASN A 174 -5.88 -18.12 11.03
C ASN A 174 -5.14 -17.00 10.28
N TYR A 175 -4.71 -15.95 10.99
CA TYR A 175 -3.92 -14.86 10.39
C TYR A 175 -2.64 -15.37 9.72
N ALA A 176 -1.88 -16.24 10.38
CA ALA A 176 -0.67 -16.83 9.82
C ALA A 176 -0.94 -17.64 8.53
N SER A 177 -2.02 -18.43 8.53
CA SER A 177 -2.48 -19.19 7.35
C SER A 177 -2.87 -18.27 6.19
N THR A 178 -3.70 -17.26 6.46
CA THR A 178 -4.14 -16.31 5.44
C THR A 178 -2.98 -15.53 4.85
N LEU A 179 -2.04 -15.06 5.69
CA LEU A 179 -0.87 -14.32 5.25
C LEU A 179 0.04 -15.15 4.33
N ALA A 180 0.28 -16.42 4.68
CA ALA A 180 1.07 -17.33 3.85
C ALA A 180 0.39 -17.62 2.50
N ARG A 181 -0.94 -17.75 2.49
CA ARG A 181 -1.72 -17.90 1.25
C ARG A 181 -1.64 -16.65 0.38
N SER A 182 -1.73 -15.45 0.95
CA SER A 182 -1.62 -14.19 0.19
C SER A 182 -0.27 -14.07 -0.51
N ALA A 183 0.84 -14.37 0.18
CA ALA A 183 2.17 -14.36 -0.42
C ALA A 183 2.32 -15.38 -1.56
N ASN A 184 1.73 -16.58 -1.41
CA ASN A 184 1.72 -17.58 -2.47
C ASN A 184 0.88 -17.14 -3.67
N GLN A 185 -0.28 -16.53 -3.42
CA GLN A 185 -1.17 -16.09 -4.49
C GLN A 185 -0.62 -14.89 -5.24
N TYR A 186 0.07 -13.98 -4.55
CA TYR A 186 0.84 -12.90 -5.17
C TYR A 186 1.75 -13.43 -6.27
N LYS A 187 2.58 -14.43 -5.96
CA LYS A 187 3.54 -15.01 -6.90
C LYS A 187 2.84 -15.70 -8.08
N ARG A 188 1.71 -16.38 -7.83
CA ARG A 188 0.92 -17.04 -8.89
C ARG A 188 0.29 -16.03 -9.85
N ASP A 189 -0.36 -15.00 -9.31
CA ASP A 189 -1.01 -13.96 -10.10
C ASP A 189 0.05 -13.16 -10.88
N LEU A 190 1.19 -12.86 -10.26
CA LEU A 190 2.30 -12.19 -10.93
C LEU A 190 2.87 -12.98 -12.11
N ILE A 191 3.08 -14.29 -11.96
CA ILE A 191 3.52 -15.18 -13.07
C ILE A 191 2.46 -15.19 -14.18
N THR A 192 1.19 -15.26 -13.81
CA THR A 192 0.07 -15.31 -14.75
C THR A 192 -0.05 -14.01 -15.53
N PHE A 193 0.02 -12.87 -14.83
CA PHE A 193 0.07 -11.54 -15.42
C PHE A 193 1.26 -11.38 -16.36
N LYS A 194 2.48 -11.74 -15.92
CA LYS A 194 3.69 -11.62 -16.74
C LYS A 194 3.56 -12.40 -18.05
N LYS A 195 3.07 -13.65 -17.98
CA LYS A 195 2.87 -14.47 -19.18
C LYS A 195 1.84 -13.85 -20.13
N ALA A 196 0.72 -13.36 -19.61
CA ALA A 196 -0.29 -12.68 -20.42
C ALA A 196 0.24 -11.38 -21.04
N PHE A 197 0.99 -10.58 -20.27
CA PHE A 197 1.65 -9.37 -20.74
C PHE A 197 2.64 -9.67 -21.88
N GLU A 198 3.48 -10.70 -21.75
CA GLU A 198 4.44 -11.10 -22.79
C GLU A 198 3.77 -11.45 -24.11
N GLN A 199 2.58 -12.06 -24.05
CA GLN A 199 1.80 -12.54 -25.20
C GLN A 199 0.91 -11.46 -25.82
N ALA A 200 0.24 -10.65 -24.98
CA ALA A 200 -0.65 -9.59 -25.43
C ALA A 200 0.10 -8.33 -25.87
N VAL A 201 1.23 -7.99 -25.26
CA VAL A 201 1.97 -6.75 -25.55
C VAL A 201 3.09 -7.01 -26.57
N PRO A 202 2.99 -6.45 -27.80
CA PRO A 202 3.96 -6.73 -28.84
C PRO A 202 5.32 -6.10 -28.54
N VAL A 203 6.40 -6.74 -29.02
CA VAL A 203 7.79 -6.25 -28.86
C VAL A 203 7.99 -4.86 -29.47
N SER A 204 7.22 -4.52 -30.50
CA SER A 204 7.26 -3.23 -31.19
C SER A 204 6.43 -2.12 -30.52
N VAL A 205 5.80 -2.38 -29.37
CA VAL A 205 5.03 -1.35 -28.67
C VAL A 205 5.91 -0.14 -28.36
N ARG A 206 5.39 1.06 -28.65
CA ARG A 206 6.12 2.30 -28.36
C ARG A 206 6.13 2.57 -26.86
N PRO A 207 7.22 3.10 -26.30
CA PRO A 207 7.21 3.58 -24.93
C PRO A 207 6.11 4.61 -24.70
N TYR A 208 5.53 4.55 -23.51
CA TYR A 208 4.53 5.48 -23.03
C TYR A 208 5.15 6.34 -21.94
N ALA A 209 4.97 7.66 -22.01
CA ALA A 209 5.50 8.59 -21.01
C ALA A 209 4.36 9.18 -20.18
N THR A 210 4.51 9.15 -18.87
CA THR A 210 3.71 9.90 -17.91
C THR A 210 4.41 11.22 -17.56
N GLU A 211 3.85 12.03 -16.68
CA GLU A 211 4.56 13.25 -16.23
C GLU A 211 5.89 12.92 -15.52
N GLN A 212 5.95 11.78 -14.82
CA GLN A 212 7.03 11.39 -13.92
C GLN A 212 7.87 10.21 -14.42
N GLU A 213 7.36 9.38 -15.33
CA GLU A 213 7.96 8.09 -15.67
C GLU A 213 7.91 7.76 -17.17
N ILE A 214 8.84 6.92 -17.61
CA ILE A 214 8.84 6.34 -18.96
C ILE A 214 8.62 4.83 -18.88
N ILE A 215 7.47 4.38 -19.37
CA ILE A 215 7.04 2.99 -19.37
C ILE A 215 7.41 2.36 -20.72
N SER A 216 8.22 1.30 -20.67
CA SER A 216 8.56 0.46 -21.82
C SER A 216 8.22 -1.00 -21.53
N ARG A 217 8.10 -1.81 -22.58
CA ARG A 217 7.85 -3.25 -22.43
C ARG A 217 8.95 -3.94 -21.61
N GLU A 218 10.20 -3.59 -21.89
CA GLU A 218 11.37 -4.13 -21.18
C GLU A 218 11.34 -3.76 -19.70
N ASN A 219 11.13 -2.47 -19.38
CA ASN A 219 11.06 -2.02 -17.99
C ASN A 219 9.88 -2.66 -17.25
N SER A 220 8.73 -2.85 -17.92
CA SER A 220 7.58 -3.54 -17.33
C SER A 220 7.91 -4.99 -16.97
N LEU A 221 8.57 -5.73 -17.86
CA LEU A 221 8.99 -7.11 -17.58
C LEU A 221 10.02 -7.19 -16.45
N LYS A 222 10.99 -6.27 -16.44
CA LYS A 222 11.96 -6.15 -15.36
C LYS A 222 11.26 -5.85 -14.02
N ALA A 223 10.31 -4.92 -14.02
CA ALA A 223 9.58 -4.55 -12.82
C ALA A 223 8.75 -5.72 -12.26
N LEU A 224 8.16 -6.54 -13.12
CA LEU A 224 7.50 -7.80 -12.71
C LEU A 224 8.48 -8.81 -12.09
N ASP A 225 9.71 -8.90 -12.59
CA ASP A 225 10.75 -9.75 -12.00
C ASP A 225 11.24 -9.23 -10.64
N ASP A 226 11.40 -7.91 -10.52
CA ASP A 226 11.79 -7.26 -9.27
C ASP A 226 10.70 -7.45 -8.19
N LEU A 227 9.41 -7.34 -8.54
CA LEU A 227 8.29 -7.67 -7.64
C LEU A 227 8.29 -9.14 -7.19
N TYR A 228 8.62 -10.07 -8.10
CA TYR A 228 8.68 -11.50 -7.76
C TYR A 228 9.80 -11.80 -6.76
N ALA A 229 10.97 -11.16 -6.96
CA ALA A 229 12.11 -11.26 -6.07
C ALA A 229 11.79 -10.68 -4.68
N ALA A 230 11.20 -9.48 -4.64
CA ALA A 230 10.79 -8.83 -3.40
C ALA A 230 9.80 -9.68 -2.60
N MET A 231 8.76 -10.23 -3.24
CA MET A 231 7.81 -11.11 -2.55
C MET A 231 8.47 -12.41 -2.05
N THR A 232 9.47 -12.93 -2.76
CA THR A 232 10.23 -14.10 -2.29
C THR A 232 11.03 -13.78 -1.02
N GLN A 233 11.59 -12.57 -0.93
CA GLN A 233 12.25 -12.08 0.28
C GLN A 233 11.25 -11.92 1.43
N THR A 234 10.11 -11.26 1.19
CA THR A 234 9.03 -11.09 2.18
C THR A 234 8.50 -12.43 2.69
N GLN A 235 8.32 -13.43 1.81
CA GLN A 235 7.94 -14.78 2.19
C GLN A 235 8.97 -15.43 3.13
N SER A 236 10.26 -15.26 2.87
CA SER A 236 11.34 -15.74 3.75
C SER A 236 11.30 -15.07 5.13
N LEU A 237 10.99 -13.77 5.19
CA LEU A 237 10.81 -13.03 6.45
C LEU A 237 9.58 -13.51 7.24
N ILE A 238 8.45 -13.75 6.57
CA ILE A 238 7.25 -14.32 7.18
C ILE A 238 7.58 -15.68 7.84
N GLU A 239 8.28 -16.57 7.12
CA GLU A 239 8.69 -17.85 7.67
C GLU A 239 9.70 -17.72 8.83
N ARG A 240 10.62 -16.76 8.73
CA ARG A 240 11.58 -16.46 9.81
C ARG A 240 10.84 -16.04 11.08
N ARG A 241 9.84 -15.17 10.98
CA ARG A 241 8.99 -14.76 12.10
C ARG A 241 8.19 -15.94 12.66
N ALA A 242 7.59 -16.76 11.81
CA ALA A 242 6.89 -17.97 12.27
C ALA A 242 7.81 -18.92 13.06
N ARG A 243 9.07 -19.09 12.62
CA ARG A 243 10.08 -19.88 13.36
C ARG A 243 10.47 -19.24 14.69
N CYS A 244 10.57 -17.91 14.75
CA CYS A 244 10.80 -17.16 15.99
C CYS A 244 9.71 -17.44 17.02
N ILE A 245 8.43 -17.26 16.64
CA ILE A 245 7.28 -17.49 17.55
C ILE A 245 7.24 -18.93 18.06
N ARG A 246 7.61 -19.91 17.21
CA ARG A 246 7.78 -21.34 17.59
C ARG A 246 9.02 -21.63 18.47
N GLY A 247 9.60 -20.63 19.11
CA GLY A 247 10.67 -20.78 20.09
C GLY A 247 12.09 -20.90 19.50
N LYS A 248 12.31 -20.57 18.23
CA LYS A 248 13.67 -20.38 17.68
C LYS A 248 14.08 -18.91 17.84
N THR A 249 14.34 -18.48 19.07
CA THR A 249 14.54 -17.07 19.45
C THR A 249 15.66 -16.36 18.69
N ALA A 250 16.74 -17.08 18.31
CA ALA A 250 17.81 -16.55 17.46
C ALA A 250 17.34 -16.11 16.05
N ARG A 251 16.11 -16.44 15.65
CA ARG A 251 15.50 -16.00 14.39
C ARG A 251 14.61 -14.76 14.55
N CYS A 252 14.33 -14.30 15.77
CA CYS A 252 13.52 -13.12 16.00
C CYS A 252 14.22 -11.87 15.45
N ASN A 253 13.47 -10.93 14.87
CA ASN A 253 13.98 -9.61 14.54
C ASN A 253 13.45 -8.63 15.59
N THR A 254 14.33 -8.09 16.41
CA THR A 254 13.92 -7.21 17.51
C THR A 254 13.56 -5.80 17.04
N GLU A 255 13.92 -5.43 15.81
CA GLU A 255 13.51 -4.16 15.21
C GLU A 255 12.00 -4.11 14.94
N ASP A 256 11.37 -5.27 14.74
CA ASP A 256 9.92 -5.40 14.49
C ASP A 256 9.06 -4.99 15.70
N GLU A 257 9.67 -4.81 16.88
CA GLU A 257 9.01 -4.42 18.12
C GLU A 257 8.79 -2.91 18.24
N ALA A 258 9.56 -2.12 17.50
CA ALA A 258 9.43 -0.66 17.49
C ALA A 258 8.20 -0.24 16.67
N PHE A 259 7.66 0.95 16.95
CA PHE A 259 6.71 1.57 16.04
C PHE A 259 7.32 1.74 14.65
N ALA A 260 6.47 1.65 13.63
CA ALA A 260 6.86 1.86 12.25
C ALA A 260 7.62 3.20 12.09
N GLN A 261 8.82 3.13 11.51
CA GLN A 261 9.61 4.31 11.21
C GLN A 261 8.86 5.19 10.21
N LEU A 262 8.63 6.45 10.60
CA LEU A 262 7.94 7.41 9.75
C LEU A 262 8.86 7.93 8.64
N PRO A 263 8.34 8.19 7.43
CA PRO A 263 9.12 8.74 6.33
C PRO A 263 9.56 10.17 6.64
N THR A 264 10.76 10.52 6.19
CA THR A 264 11.21 11.93 6.18
C THR A 264 10.54 12.66 5.02
N VAL A 265 9.92 13.80 5.30
CA VAL A 265 9.28 14.65 4.28
C VAL A 265 9.99 15.99 4.23
N SER A 266 10.39 16.40 3.02
CA SER A 266 10.91 17.74 2.79
C SER A 266 9.74 18.73 2.78
N TYR A 267 9.81 19.75 3.63
CA TYR A 267 8.79 20.78 3.70
C TYR A 267 9.27 22.06 2.99
N SER A 268 8.55 22.45 1.94
CA SER A 268 8.55 23.80 1.41
C SER A 268 7.13 24.36 1.52
N PRO A 269 6.91 25.45 2.27
CA PRO A 269 5.60 26.09 2.28
C PRO A 269 5.20 26.50 0.86
N PRO A 270 3.96 26.25 0.43
CA PRO A 270 3.50 26.74 -0.86
C PRO A 270 3.42 28.27 -0.86
N SER A 271 3.63 28.87 -2.03
CA SER A 271 3.42 30.32 -2.22
C SER A 271 1.92 30.67 -2.10
N SER A 272 1.62 31.93 -1.78
CA SER A 272 0.24 32.44 -1.78
C SER A 272 -0.46 32.24 -3.13
N ASP A 273 0.28 32.39 -4.22
CA ASP A 273 -0.23 32.27 -5.58
C ASP A 273 -0.61 30.83 -5.90
N ALA A 274 0.18 29.84 -5.43
CA ALA A 274 -0.14 28.43 -5.59
C ALA A 274 -1.43 28.05 -4.84
N VAL A 275 -1.61 28.56 -3.60
CA VAL A 275 -2.83 28.32 -2.81
C VAL A 275 -4.05 28.99 -3.45
N ALA A 276 -3.89 30.20 -3.99
CA ALA A 276 -4.94 30.92 -4.71
C ALA A 276 -5.34 30.20 -6.01
N LEU A 277 -4.36 29.74 -6.79
CA LEU A 277 -4.58 28.91 -7.97
C LEU A 277 -5.33 27.63 -7.62
N ALA A 278 -4.92 26.93 -6.57
CA ALA A 278 -5.55 25.68 -6.15
C ALA A 278 -7.01 25.88 -5.75
N SER A 279 -7.31 26.99 -5.07
CA SER A 279 -8.69 27.38 -4.72
C SER A 279 -9.53 27.66 -5.97
N ARG A 280 -8.95 28.31 -6.99
CA ARG A 280 -9.62 28.58 -8.27
C ARG A 280 -9.86 27.28 -9.06
N VAL A 281 -8.87 26.39 -9.12
CA VAL A 281 -8.99 25.07 -9.77
C VAL A 281 -10.07 24.22 -9.11
N ARG A 282 -10.12 24.20 -7.77
CA ARG A 282 -11.21 23.57 -7.01
C ARG A 282 -12.57 24.08 -7.47
N GLY A 283 -12.75 25.40 -7.59
CA GLY A 283 -14.00 26.00 -8.06
C GLY A 283 -14.37 25.60 -9.50
N ILE A 284 -13.39 25.51 -10.41
CA ILE A 284 -13.62 25.03 -11.80
C ILE A 284 -14.10 23.58 -11.80
N ILE A 285 -13.48 22.72 -10.99
CA ILE A 285 -13.86 21.31 -10.86
C ILE A 285 -15.28 21.18 -10.28
N GLU A 286 -15.60 21.92 -9.21
CA GLU A 286 -16.96 21.95 -8.64
C GLU A 286 -18.00 22.42 -9.69
N ASN A 287 -17.71 23.50 -10.43
CA ASN A 287 -18.58 24.02 -11.49
C ASN A 287 -18.76 23.08 -12.69
N SER A 288 -17.84 22.13 -12.88
CA SER A 288 -17.95 21.10 -13.92
C SER A 288 -18.90 19.95 -13.56
N GLY A 289 -19.44 19.94 -12.34
CA GLY A 289 -20.37 18.91 -11.86
C GLY A 289 -19.71 17.82 -11.01
N VAL A 290 -18.51 18.07 -10.49
CA VAL A 290 -17.84 17.17 -9.54
C VAL A 290 -18.17 17.61 -8.12
N GLU A 291 -18.88 16.77 -7.38
CA GLU A 291 -19.27 17.09 -6.02
C GLU A 291 -18.09 16.98 -5.05
N ILE A 292 -17.78 18.10 -4.39
CA ILE A 292 -16.78 18.19 -3.33
C ILE A 292 -17.52 18.56 -2.04
N PRO A 293 -17.50 17.70 -0.99
CA PRO A 293 -18.17 17.98 0.27
C PRO A 293 -17.69 19.31 0.89
N SER A 294 -18.64 20.20 1.23
CA SER A 294 -18.38 21.64 1.39
C SER A 294 -17.77 22.09 2.72
N HIS A 295 -17.89 21.34 3.83
CA HIS A 295 -17.58 21.88 5.16
C HIS A 295 -16.35 21.32 5.91
N ASP A 296 -15.82 20.13 5.57
CA ASP A 296 -14.75 19.47 6.35
C ASP A 296 -13.54 18.96 5.55
N ASN A 297 -13.45 19.31 4.26
CA ASN A 297 -12.35 18.88 3.38
C ASN A 297 -11.33 20.00 3.16
N PRO A 298 -10.30 20.12 4.04
CA PRO A 298 -9.16 20.97 3.77
C PRO A 298 -8.40 20.43 2.55
N MET A 299 -7.68 21.34 1.88
CA MET A 299 -6.65 20.92 0.95
C MET A 299 -5.52 20.27 1.73
N VAL A 300 -5.03 19.13 1.25
CA VAL A 300 -3.86 18.47 1.81
C VAL A 300 -2.70 18.65 0.83
N THR A 301 -1.57 19.10 1.35
CA THR A 301 -0.31 19.20 0.61
C THR A 301 0.63 18.08 1.00
N LEU A 302 1.04 17.31 -0.01
CA LEU A 302 2.10 16.31 0.10
C LEU A 302 3.46 16.99 -0.15
N GLY A 303 4.51 16.54 0.52
CA GLY A 303 5.86 17.09 0.30
C GLY A 303 6.47 16.72 -1.06
N SER A 304 5.89 15.73 -1.74
CA SER A 304 6.23 15.28 -3.09
C SER A 304 5.12 14.38 -3.63
N SER A 305 5.08 14.15 -4.94
CA SER A 305 4.12 13.26 -5.61
C SER A 305 4.85 12.34 -6.57
N VAL A 306 4.47 11.05 -6.58
CA VAL A 306 4.97 10.09 -7.57
C VAL A 306 4.25 10.22 -8.92
N CYS A 307 3.10 10.89 -8.94
CA CYS A 307 2.27 11.07 -10.14
C CYS A 307 2.47 12.42 -10.83
N ILE A 308 2.78 13.47 -10.07
CA ILE A 308 2.72 14.85 -10.53
C ILE A 308 4.11 15.46 -10.41
N LYS A 309 4.62 15.96 -11.53
CA LYS A 309 5.92 16.64 -11.54
C LYS A 309 5.74 18.03 -10.96
N ASP A 310 6.51 18.32 -9.91
CA ASP A 310 6.45 19.61 -9.22
C ASP A 310 6.94 20.73 -10.16
N SER A 311 6.24 21.86 -10.14
CA SER A 311 6.72 23.09 -10.75
C SER A 311 6.81 24.13 -9.64
N ALA A 312 7.81 25.01 -9.68
CA ALA A 312 8.01 26.03 -8.65
C ALA A 312 6.75 26.89 -8.35
N SER A 313 5.77 26.89 -9.27
CA SER A 313 4.49 27.59 -9.17
C SER A 313 3.27 26.73 -8.78
N THR A 314 3.35 25.39 -8.85
CA THR A 314 2.20 24.50 -8.62
C THR A 314 2.51 23.52 -7.50
N GLY A 315 2.29 23.96 -6.26
CA GLY A 315 2.30 23.03 -5.12
C GLY A 315 1.33 21.87 -5.33
N LEU A 316 1.57 20.75 -4.65
CA LEU A 316 0.74 19.55 -4.73
C LEU A 316 -0.42 19.69 -3.75
N PHE A 317 -1.66 19.77 -4.24
CA PHE A 317 -2.85 19.91 -3.37
C PHE A 317 -3.89 18.88 -3.73
N PHE A 318 -4.47 18.25 -2.71
CA PHE A 318 -5.50 17.22 -2.85
C PHE A 318 -6.74 17.53 -2.02
N VAL A 319 -7.91 17.17 -2.55
CA VAL A 319 -9.20 17.22 -1.86
C VAL A 319 -9.96 15.91 -2.07
N LEU A 320 -10.82 15.54 -1.11
CA LEU A 320 -11.70 14.40 -1.27
C LEU A 320 -13.00 14.83 -1.95
N SER A 321 -13.43 14.05 -2.95
CA SER A 321 -14.75 14.09 -3.57
C SER A 321 -15.49 12.78 -3.34
N GLU A 322 -16.77 12.72 -3.72
CA GLU A 322 -17.50 11.44 -3.76
C GLU A 322 -16.83 10.41 -4.69
N LYS A 323 -16.15 10.89 -5.74
CA LYS A 323 -15.45 10.07 -6.74
C LYS A 323 -14.02 9.71 -6.33
N GLY A 324 -13.61 10.08 -5.11
CA GLY A 324 -12.27 9.85 -4.57
C GLY A 324 -11.41 11.11 -4.52
N THR A 325 -10.10 10.89 -4.47
CA THR A 325 -9.11 11.96 -4.30
C THR A 325 -8.87 12.72 -5.61
N ILE A 326 -8.89 14.06 -5.53
CA ILE A 326 -8.71 14.96 -6.67
C ILE A 326 -7.49 15.85 -6.44
N HIS A 327 -6.60 15.94 -7.42
CA HIS A 327 -5.54 16.94 -7.44
C HIS A 327 -6.09 18.31 -7.88
N VAL A 328 -5.84 19.34 -7.08
CA VAL A 328 -6.30 20.72 -7.33
C VAL A 328 -5.16 21.71 -7.47
N GLY A 329 -3.88 21.30 -7.42
CA GLY A 329 -2.75 22.25 -7.53
C GLY A 329 -2.64 22.94 -8.88
N ASP A 330 -3.06 22.26 -9.94
CA ASP A 330 -3.24 22.80 -11.30
C ASP A 330 -4.00 21.77 -12.15
N ILE A 331 -4.53 22.20 -13.29
CA ILE A 331 -5.15 21.33 -14.30
C ILE A 331 -4.19 21.20 -15.47
N ARG A 332 -3.99 19.96 -15.94
CA ARG A 332 -3.22 19.67 -17.15
C ARG A 332 -4.21 19.50 -18.29
N LEU A 333 -3.98 20.19 -19.40
CA LEU A 333 -4.91 20.29 -20.52
C LEU A 333 -4.21 19.86 -21.80
N LEU A 334 -4.94 19.19 -22.69
CA LEU A 334 -4.51 18.96 -24.07
C LEU A 334 -5.38 19.76 -25.02
N LYS A 335 -4.73 20.47 -25.95
CA LYS A 335 -5.41 21.21 -27.01
C LYS A 335 -5.85 20.25 -28.10
N THR A 336 -7.16 20.11 -28.30
CA THR A 336 -7.73 19.05 -29.15
C THR A 336 -7.34 19.17 -30.62
N ASP A 337 -7.22 20.38 -31.15
CA ASP A 337 -6.79 20.65 -32.54
C ASP A 337 -5.39 20.09 -32.82
N THR A 338 -4.46 20.23 -31.86
CA THR A 338 -3.09 19.72 -31.98
C THR A 338 -3.05 18.19 -32.07
N TYR A 339 -3.99 17.50 -31.42
CA TYR A 339 -4.04 16.04 -31.34
C TYR A 339 -5.21 15.42 -32.12
N ARG A 340 -5.80 16.15 -33.07
CA ARG A 340 -6.96 15.70 -33.87
C ARG A 340 -6.70 14.45 -34.72
N SER A 341 -5.44 14.03 -34.88
CA SER A 341 -5.07 12.77 -35.54
C SER A 341 -5.34 11.54 -34.65
N THR A 342 -5.42 11.71 -33.33
CA THR A 342 -5.81 10.66 -32.39
C THR A 342 -7.33 10.63 -32.28
N PRO A 343 -7.99 9.47 -32.50
CA PRO A 343 -9.46 9.36 -32.51
C PRO A 343 -10.15 9.95 -31.27
N PHE A 344 -9.61 9.67 -30.07
CA PHE A 344 -10.16 10.19 -28.82
C PHE A 344 -10.21 11.73 -28.81
N TYR A 345 -9.12 12.41 -29.11
CA TYR A 345 -9.09 13.88 -29.14
C TYR A 345 -9.85 14.48 -30.33
N LYS A 346 -9.91 13.75 -31.46
CA LYS A 346 -10.76 14.13 -32.59
C LYS A 346 -12.23 14.23 -32.20
N TYR A 347 -12.73 13.29 -31.38
CA TYR A 347 -14.12 13.30 -30.92
C TYR A 347 -14.51 14.61 -30.21
N PHE A 348 -13.60 15.15 -29.40
CA PHE A 348 -13.78 16.43 -28.69
C PHE A 348 -13.61 17.63 -29.63
N TYR A 349 -12.60 17.60 -30.51
CA TYR A 349 -12.39 18.63 -31.52
C TYR A 349 -13.63 18.83 -32.40
N ASP A 350 -14.22 17.74 -32.92
CA ASP A 350 -15.41 17.76 -33.77
C ASP A 350 -16.66 18.31 -33.04
N ARG A 351 -16.62 18.44 -31.71
CA ARG A 351 -17.68 19.00 -30.85
C ARG A 351 -17.35 20.39 -30.30
N ASN A 352 -16.39 21.07 -30.90
CA ASN A 352 -15.96 22.42 -30.50
C ASN A 352 -15.47 22.50 -29.03
N VAL A 353 -14.81 21.46 -28.55
CA VAL A 353 -14.10 21.48 -27.27
C VAL A 353 -12.63 21.79 -27.54
N ALA A 354 -12.15 22.97 -27.14
CA ALA A 354 -10.77 23.39 -27.40
C ALA A 354 -9.73 22.68 -26.52
N TYR A 355 -10.08 22.45 -25.24
CA TYR A 355 -9.23 21.84 -24.24
C TYR A 355 -9.91 20.65 -23.59
N VAL A 356 -9.18 19.54 -23.48
CA VAL A 356 -9.61 18.35 -22.73
C VAL A 356 -8.72 18.21 -21.50
N PRO A 357 -9.29 18.02 -20.30
CA PRO A 357 -8.48 17.77 -19.13
C PRO A 357 -7.76 16.43 -19.22
N THR A 358 -6.51 16.44 -18.76
CA THR A 358 -5.76 15.25 -18.44
C THR A 358 -5.62 15.19 -16.93
N TYR A 359 -6.21 14.17 -16.31
CA TYR A 359 -6.00 13.92 -14.88
C TYR A 359 -4.72 13.09 -14.68
N PRO A 360 -3.56 13.69 -14.34
CA PRO A 360 -2.32 12.94 -14.10
C PRO A 360 -2.48 11.98 -12.92
N PHE A 361 -3.39 12.31 -12.01
CA PHE A 361 -3.84 11.48 -10.90
C PHE A 361 -4.87 10.42 -11.33
N SER A 362 -4.52 9.62 -12.33
CA SER A 362 -5.28 8.42 -12.74
C SER A 362 -4.33 7.23 -12.85
N TYR A 363 -4.80 6.04 -12.51
CA TYR A 363 -3.92 4.88 -12.31
C TYR A 363 -3.18 4.41 -13.57
N TYR A 364 -3.67 4.76 -14.76
CA TYR A 364 -3.02 4.45 -16.04
C TYR A 364 -2.13 5.59 -16.57
N LYS A 365 -2.15 6.76 -15.92
CA LYS A 365 -1.18 7.85 -16.11
C LYS A 365 -0.17 7.95 -14.97
N CYS A 366 -0.45 7.25 -13.86
CA CYS A 366 0.44 7.08 -12.73
C CYS A 366 0.23 5.66 -12.18
N PRO A 367 1.02 4.67 -12.64
CA PRO A 367 0.88 3.29 -12.20
C PRO A 367 1.05 3.09 -10.68
N GLU A 368 1.80 3.98 -10.03
CA GLU A 368 2.07 4.00 -8.59
C GLU A 368 1.09 4.87 -7.78
N ILE A 369 -0.06 5.27 -8.36
CA ILE A 369 -1.01 6.21 -7.73
C ILE A 369 -1.46 5.85 -6.31
N ALA A 370 -1.48 4.56 -5.97
CA ALA A 370 -1.82 4.10 -4.62
C ALA A 370 -0.93 4.73 -3.54
N GLU A 371 0.33 5.06 -3.85
CA GLU A 371 1.25 5.71 -2.91
C GLU A 371 0.77 7.11 -2.50
N ASP A 372 0.45 7.97 -3.47
CA ASP A 372 0.00 9.33 -3.17
C ASP A 372 -1.41 9.33 -2.56
N VAL A 373 -2.31 8.45 -3.01
CA VAL A 373 -3.64 8.26 -2.40
C VAL A 373 -3.50 7.84 -0.94
N GLY A 374 -2.66 6.85 -0.67
CA GLY A 374 -2.41 6.33 0.67
C GLY A 374 -1.81 7.40 1.60
N ARG A 375 -0.87 8.20 1.12
CA ARG A 375 -0.30 9.33 1.89
C ARG A 375 -1.35 10.39 2.19
N PHE A 376 -2.13 10.80 1.19
CA PHE A 376 -3.22 11.75 1.36
C PHE A 376 -4.24 11.28 2.41
N LEU A 377 -4.67 10.02 2.32
CA LEU A 377 -5.65 9.47 3.26
C LEU A 377 -5.06 9.24 4.65
N ALA A 378 -3.77 8.90 4.77
CA ALA A 378 -3.07 8.83 6.05
C ALA A 378 -3.00 10.20 6.74
N VAL A 379 -2.69 11.28 6.01
CA VAL A 379 -2.72 12.65 6.55
C VAL A 379 -4.12 13.01 7.06
N ARG A 380 -5.17 12.64 6.31
CA ARG A 380 -6.55 12.84 6.77
C ARG A 380 -6.89 12.01 8.00
N ALA A 381 -6.44 10.76 8.08
CA ALA A 381 -6.65 9.91 9.24
C ALA A 381 -5.96 10.47 10.49
N VAL A 382 -4.70 10.93 10.36
CA VAL A 382 -3.97 11.60 11.46
C VAL A 382 -4.69 12.85 11.90
N ARG A 383 -5.17 13.69 10.96
CA ARG A 383 -5.97 14.87 11.29
C ARG A 383 -7.21 14.52 12.11
N MET A 384 -7.97 13.52 11.66
CA MET A 384 -9.19 13.08 12.36
C MET A 384 -8.86 12.57 13.76
N PHE A 385 -7.79 11.79 13.91
CA PHE A 385 -7.33 11.31 15.20
C PHE A 385 -6.89 12.46 16.11
N ALA A 386 -6.11 13.42 15.62
CA ALA A 386 -5.68 14.59 16.40
C ALA A 386 -6.86 15.46 16.86
N TYR A 387 -7.93 15.53 16.06
CA TYR A 387 -9.16 16.22 16.42
C TYR A 387 -9.98 15.48 17.49
N GLN A 388 -10.12 14.16 17.37
CA GLN A 388 -10.94 13.33 18.25
C GLN A 388 -10.23 12.99 19.58
N THR A 389 -8.91 12.88 19.55
CA THR A 389 -8.07 12.40 20.65
C THR A 389 -6.90 13.38 20.87
N PRO A 390 -7.13 14.53 21.51
CA PRO A 390 -6.06 15.51 21.75
C PRO A 390 -5.08 15.01 22.81
N LEU A 391 -4.01 14.35 22.37
CA LEU A 391 -2.92 13.82 23.19
C LEU A 391 -2.22 14.91 24.02
N SER A 392 -2.28 16.16 23.61
CA SER A 392 -1.75 17.29 24.41
C SER A 392 -2.35 17.37 25.81
N SER A 393 -3.59 16.90 26.00
CA SER A 393 -4.27 16.85 27.31
C SER A 393 -3.79 15.71 28.21
N LEU A 394 -3.14 14.70 27.63
CA LEU A 394 -2.67 13.49 28.33
C LEU A 394 -1.16 13.52 28.61
N SER A 395 -0.42 14.43 27.97
CA SER A 395 1.04 14.50 28.10
C SER A 395 1.47 15.54 29.13
N PRO A 396 2.13 15.15 30.24
CA PRO A 396 2.72 16.09 31.20
C PRO A 396 4.10 16.65 30.75
N THR A 397 4.51 16.44 29.49
CA THR A 397 5.87 16.75 29.02
C THR A 397 5.99 18.13 28.36
N SER A 398 7.22 18.58 28.12
CA SER A 398 7.55 19.76 27.30
C SER A 398 6.89 19.74 25.91
N ASP A 399 6.53 18.55 25.41
CA ASP A 399 6.00 18.33 24.07
C ASP A 399 4.49 18.65 23.98
N ALA A 400 3.79 18.76 25.12
CA ALA A 400 2.35 19.05 25.16
C ALA A 400 2.00 20.37 24.46
N LYS A 401 2.87 21.38 24.57
CA LYS A 401 2.67 22.67 23.89
C LYS A 401 2.76 22.53 22.37
N THR A 402 3.72 21.75 21.88
CA THR A 402 3.91 21.48 20.44
C THR A 402 2.76 20.64 19.91
N LEU A 403 2.37 19.57 20.62
CA LEU A 403 1.19 18.77 20.28
C LEU A 403 -0.08 19.61 20.22
N GLY A 404 -0.35 20.44 21.23
CA GLY A 404 -1.54 21.29 21.23
C GLY A 404 -1.54 22.33 20.09
N ALA A 405 -0.36 22.76 19.63
CA ALA A 405 -0.25 23.63 18.45
C ALA A 405 -0.55 22.85 17.16
N LEU A 406 -0.02 21.64 17.01
CA LEU A 406 -0.29 20.75 15.88
C LEU A 406 -1.76 20.31 15.83
N GLU A 407 -2.37 19.93 16.96
CA GLU A 407 -3.79 19.57 17.06
C GLU A 407 -4.69 20.71 16.60
N ARG A 408 -4.43 21.94 17.05
CA ARG A 408 -5.17 23.13 16.57
C ARG A 408 -4.97 23.34 15.08
N LYS A 409 -3.72 23.24 14.59
CA LYS A 409 -3.40 23.42 13.16
C LYS A 409 -4.12 22.39 12.30
N LEU A 410 -4.08 21.12 12.67
CA LEU A 410 -4.75 20.02 11.96
C LEU A 410 -6.29 20.16 12.02
N ALA A 411 -6.84 20.61 13.15
CA ALA A 411 -8.27 20.78 13.32
C ALA A 411 -8.84 21.94 12.48
N SER A 412 -8.21 23.13 12.54
CA SER A 412 -8.80 24.38 12.05
C SER A 412 -8.24 24.90 10.72
N SER A 413 -7.16 24.33 10.20
CA SER A 413 -6.57 24.83 8.95
C SER A 413 -7.34 24.38 7.73
N THR A 414 -7.52 25.28 6.76
CA THR A 414 -8.03 24.95 5.41
C THR A 414 -6.97 24.28 4.53
N LEU A 415 -5.71 24.35 4.94
CA LEU A 415 -4.56 23.75 4.28
C LEU A 415 -3.73 22.93 5.28
N ILE A 416 -3.61 21.63 5.05
CA ILE A 416 -2.86 20.70 5.92
C ILE A 416 -1.64 20.20 5.18
N HIS A 417 -0.48 20.23 5.82
CA HIS A 417 0.74 19.67 5.25
C HIS A 417 1.01 18.28 5.80
N GLU A 418 1.50 17.40 4.93
CA GLU A 418 1.95 16.05 5.32
C GLU A 418 3.01 16.09 6.43
N SER A 419 3.91 17.07 6.40
CA SER A 419 4.93 17.27 7.45
C SER A 419 4.33 17.52 8.83
N ASP A 420 3.21 18.25 8.91
CA ASP A 420 2.53 18.54 10.19
C ASP A 420 1.92 17.25 10.78
N ALA A 421 1.35 16.41 9.92
CA ALA A 421 0.78 15.12 10.33
C ALA A 421 1.87 14.13 10.78
N ILE A 422 3.00 14.09 10.07
CA ILE A 422 4.14 13.23 10.44
C ILE A 422 4.77 13.70 11.75
N GLU A 423 4.96 15.01 11.95
CA GLU A 423 5.48 15.56 13.21
C GLU A 423 4.56 15.22 14.39
N TYR A 424 3.25 15.39 14.22
CA TYR A 424 2.27 15.00 15.23
C TYR A 424 2.38 13.51 15.58
N LEU A 425 2.44 12.65 14.56
CA LEU A 425 2.50 11.21 14.75
C LEU A 425 3.82 10.75 15.39
N ALA A 426 4.94 11.40 15.07
CA ALA A 426 6.23 11.14 15.70
C ALA A 426 6.18 11.46 17.22
N LEU A 427 5.55 12.57 17.60
CA LEU A 427 5.34 12.93 19.00
C LEU A 427 4.37 11.95 19.68
N ALA A 428 3.33 11.50 18.99
CA ALA A 428 2.39 10.50 19.50
C ALA A 428 3.10 9.15 19.76
N GLN A 429 3.96 8.68 18.84
CA GLN A 429 4.78 7.48 19.04
C GLN A 429 5.70 7.62 20.26
N LYS A 430 6.32 8.79 20.44
CA LYS A 430 7.19 9.07 21.59
C LYS A 430 6.42 8.98 22.91
N ILE A 431 5.21 9.54 22.98
CA ILE A 431 4.36 9.42 24.18
C ILE A 431 3.97 7.97 24.42
N ALA A 432 3.50 7.27 23.39
CA ALA A 432 3.10 5.86 23.50
C ALA A 432 4.25 4.94 23.94
N ALA A 433 5.50 5.31 23.66
CA ALA A 433 6.69 4.58 24.10
C ALA A 433 7.18 4.96 25.52
N GLN A 434 6.71 6.08 26.08
CA GLN A 434 7.17 6.60 27.38
C GLN A 434 6.12 6.49 28.49
N GLN A 435 4.86 6.27 28.12
CA GLN A 435 3.72 6.31 29.03
C GLN A 435 2.72 5.23 28.62
N ALA A 436 2.10 4.59 29.61
CA ALA A 436 0.99 3.67 29.36
C ALA A 436 -0.23 4.46 28.86
N LEU A 437 -0.55 4.31 27.58
CA LEU A 437 -1.77 4.84 26.97
C LEU A 437 -2.91 3.82 27.05
N PRO A 438 -4.18 4.26 27.00
CA PRO A 438 -5.30 3.35 26.77
C PRO A 438 -5.04 2.47 25.53
N PRO A 439 -5.32 1.16 25.57
CA PRO A 439 -4.99 0.23 24.48
C PRO A 439 -5.52 0.67 23.11
N GLU A 440 -6.72 1.24 23.04
CA GLU A 440 -7.31 1.75 21.79
C GLU A 440 -6.51 2.91 21.18
N MET A 441 -5.92 3.77 22.02
CA MET A 441 -5.08 4.87 21.55
C MET A 441 -3.74 4.36 21.05
N ALA A 442 -3.10 3.44 21.77
CA ALA A 442 -1.84 2.82 21.35
C ALA A 442 -2.01 2.11 19.99
N LEU A 443 -3.09 1.32 19.86
CA LEU A 443 -3.45 0.65 18.62
C LEU A 443 -3.72 1.64 17.47
N SER A 444 -4.38 2.77 17.76
CA SER A 444 -4.60 3.83 16.77
C SER A 444 -3.30 4.47 16.31
N ILE A 445 -2.38 4.77 17.23
CA ILE A 445 -1.06 5.32 16.91
C ILE A 445 -0.25 4.32 16.06
N ALA A 446 -0.27 3.03 16.41
CA ALA A 446 0.38 1.99 15.61
C ALA A 446 -0.23 1.91 14.20
N SER A 447 -1.56 1.87 14.09
CA SER A 447 -2.28 1.84 12.81
C SER A 447 -1.97 3.04 11.92
N LEU A 448 -1.98 4.26 12.48
CA LEU A 448 -1.65 5.49 11.74
C LEU A 448 -0.17 5.50 11.30
N SER A 449 0.72 4.94 12.12
CA SER A 449 2.14 4.78 11.79
C SER A 449 2.34 3.84 10.61
N LEU A 450 1.60 2.72 10.59
CA LEU A 450 1.59 1.80 9.46
C LEU A 450 1.01 2.44 8.20
N GLN A 451 -0.14 3.12 8.30
CA GLN A 451 -0.74 3.85 7.18
C GLN A 451 0.25 4.81 6.52
N THR A 452 1.00 5.55 7.34
CA THR A 452 1.98 6.53 6.86
C THR A 452 3.22 5.87 6.25
N ARG A 453 3.78 4.84 6.90
CA ARG A 453 4.95 4.11 6.40
C ARG A 453 4.64 3.34 5.11
N ASP A 454 3.55 2.58 5.13
CA ASP A 454 3.18 1.61 4.08
C ASP A 454 2.35 2.23 2.97
N ARG A 455 1.86 3.46 3.14
CA ARG A 455 1.00 4.18 2.17
C ARG A 455 -0.25 3.36 1.82
N SER A 456 -0.80 2.68 2.82
CA SER A 456 -1.84 1.68 2.65
C SER A 456 -3.24 2.19 2.98
N ALA A 457 -3.37 3.44 3.43
CA ALA A 457 -4.66 4.01 3.79
C ALA A 457 -5.59 4.09 2.57
N GLY A 458 -6.82 3.58 2.72
CA GLY A 458 -7.83 3.60 1.66
C GLY A 458 -7.44 2.85 0.38
N PHE A 459 -6.76 1.72 0.49
CA PHE A 459 -6.47 0.88 -0.67
C PHE A 459 -7.76 0.38 -1.35
N ASP A 460 -8.83 0.16 -0.58
CA ASP A 460 -10.19 -0.11 -1.08
C ASP A 460 -10.67 0.98 -2.05
N HIS A 461 -10.46 2.26 -1.71
CA HIS A 461 -10.80 3.37 -2.60
C HIS A 461 -10.01 3.34 -3.91
N THR A 462 -8.74 2.89 -3.87
CA THR A 462 -7.92 2.75 -5.08
C THR A 462 -8.48 1.68 -6.00
N ILE A 463 -8.81 0.50 -5.44
CA ILE A 463 -9.40 -0.62 -6.20
C ILE A 463 -10.76 -0.22 -6.80
N ASP A 464 -11.64 0.37 -5.98
CA ASP A 464 -12.96 0.81 -6.43
C ASP A 464 -12.83 1.85 -7.55
N ARG A 465 -11.90 2.80 -7.40
CA ARG A 465 -11.65 3.82 -8.43
C ARG A 465 -11.15 3.22 -9.73
N MET A 466 -10.27 2.22 -9.70
CA MET A 466 -9.85 1.50 -10.91
C MET A 466 -11.04 0.85 -11.61
N ALA A 467 -11.89 0.13 -10.87
CA ALA A 467 -13.10 -0.48 -11.41
C ALA A 467 -14.05 0.57 -12.02
N GLN A 468 -14.32 1.67 -11.31
CA GLN A 468 -15.16 2.76 -11.80
C GLN A 468 -14.61 3.40 -13.08
N VAL A 469 -13.30 3.67 -13.13
CA VAL A 469 -12.65 4.25 -14.31
C VAL A 469 -12.83 3.33 -15.52
N GLU A 470 -12.63 2.03 -15.37
CA GLU A 470 -12.82 1.09 -16.49
C GLU A 470 -14.30 0.94 -16.88
N LYS A 471 -15.24 0.93 -15.92
CA LYS A 471 -16.68 0.98 -16.22
C LYS A 471 -17.07 2.22 -17.03
N ILE A 472 -16.52 3.38 -16.68
CA ILE A 472 -16.72 4.62 -17.45
C ILE A 472 -16.19 4.43 -18.87
N ASN A 473 -14.98 3.87 -19.05
CA ASN A 473 -14.42 3.66 -20.38
C ASN A 473 -15.22 2.67 -21.23
N LEU A 474 -15.81 1.64 -20.61
CA LEU A 474 -16.77 0.75 -21.28
C LEU A 474 -18.04 1.50 -21.71
N SER A 475 -18.62 2.37 -20.86
CA SER A 475 -19.78 3.20 -21.25
C SER A 475 -19.43 4.17 -22.38
N LEU A 476 -18.25 4.80 -22.34
CA LEU A 476 -17.76 5.65 -23.43
C LEU A 476 -17.67 4.89 -24.76
N LEU A 477 -17.16 3.65 -24.74
CA LEU A 477 -17.12 2.81 -25.93
C LEU A 477 -18.53 2.52 -26.48
N GLN A 478 -19.50 2.23 -25.61
CA GLN A 478 -20.91 2.06 -26.00
C GLN A 478 -21.53 3.33 -26.60
N LYS A 479 -21.12 4.51 -26.11
CA LYS A 479 -21.47 5.84 -26.65
C LYS A 479 -20.69 6.20 -27.92
N ARG A 480 -19.92 5.27 -28.49
CA ARG A 480 -19.07 5.44 -29.68
C ARG A 480 -17.99 6.51 -29.51
N VAL A 481 -17.57 6.75 -28.27
CA VAL A 481 -16.35 7.51 -27.99
C VAL A 481 -15.18 6.56 -28.24
N PRO A 482 -14.18 6.96 -29.06
CA PRO A 482 -13.12 6.04 -29.48
C PRO A 482 -12.04 5.92 -28.39
N VAL A 483 -12.34 5.09 -27.39
CA VAL A 483 -11.43 4.68 -26.32
C VAL A 483 -10.71 3.39 -26.74
N ASP A 484 -9.40 3.31 -26.52
CA ASP A 484 -8.65 2.07 -26.73
C ASP A 484 -8.79 1.16 -25.49
N LEU A 485 -9.39 -0.01 -25.69
CA LEU A 485 -9.56 -1.08 -24.70
C LEU A 485 -9.11 -2.43 -25.24
N ALA A 486 -8.22 -2.43 -26.24
CA ALA A 486 -7.63 -3.66 -26.75
C ALA A 486 -6.65 -4.25 -25.71
N ALA A 487 -6.55 -5.57 -25.64
CA ALA A 487 -5.67 -6.27 -24.69
C ALA A 487 -4.23 -5.72 -24.60
N PRO A 488 -3.53 -5.41 -25.70
CA PRO A 488 -2.19 -4.81 -25.61
C PRO A 488 -2.18 -3.51 -24.79
N TYR A 489 -3.18 -2.64 -24.98
CA TYR A 489 -3.31 -1.38 -24.26
C TYR A 489 -3.74 -1.59 -22.80
N LEU A 490 -4.65 -2.55 -22.56
CA LEU A 490 -5.07 -2.92 -21.21
C LEU A 490 -3.89 -3.40 -20.36
N PHE A 491 -3.09 -4.35 -20.87
CA PHE A 491 -1.94 -4.86 -20.14
C PHE A 491 -0.82 -3.82 -20.00
N PHE A 492 -0.55 -3.04 -21.05
CA PHE A 492 0.58 -2.11 -21.08
C PHE A 492 0.35 -0.80 -20.33
N VAL A 493 -0.87 -0.26 -20.37
CA VAL A 493 -1.19 1.08 -19.83
C VAL A 493 -2.24 1.02 -18.74
N ARG A 494 -3.27 0.16 -18.88
CA ARG A 494 -4.45 0.17 -17.98
C ARG A 494 -4.52 -1.00 -16.99
N SER A 495 -3.40 -1.66 -16.71
CA SER A 495 -3.37 -2.80 -15.79
C SER A 495 -3.27 -2.38 -14.33
N GLY A 496 -2.69 -1.21 -14.04
CA GLY A 496 -2.48 -0.74 -12.67
C GLY A 496 -1.60 -1.66 -11.82
N PHE A 497 -0.86 -2.57 -12.46
CA PHE A 497 -0.18 -3.66 -11.77
C PHE A 497 0.77 -3.21 -10.64
N PRO A 498 1.50 -2.08 -10.72
CA PRO A 498 2.38 -1.66 -9.62
C PRO A 498 1.61 -1.36 -8.34
N SER A 499 0.50 -0.63 -8.45
CA SER A 499 -0.39 -0.37 -7.31
C SER A 499 -1.06 -1.66 -6.80
N LEU A 500 -1.58 -2.49 -7.70
CA LEU A 500 -2.29 -3.74 -7.34
C LEU A 500 -1.37 -4.79 -6.71
N LEU A 501 -0.09 -4.78 -7.05
CA LEU A 501 0.94 -5.66 -6.50
C LEU A 501 1.79 -4.96 -5.43
N LEU A 502 1.26 -3.91 -4.81
CA LEU A 502 1.80 -3.27 -3.63
C LEU A 502 3.25 -2.76 -3.77
N ALA A 503 3.66 -2.30 -4.96
CA ALA A 503 5.04 -1.87 -5.23
C ALA A 503 5.53 -0.71 -4.34
N GLY A 504 4.60 0.18 -3.94
CA GLY A 504 4.86 1.28 -3.02
C GLY A 504 4.75 0.93 -1.54
N ASN A 505 4.27 -0.28 -1.19
CA ASN A 505 4.00 -0.68 0.19
C ASN A 505 5.23 -1.39 0.78
N THR A 506 5.89 -0.72 1.73
CA THR A 506 7.12 -1.24 2.35
C THR A 506 6.94 -2.52 3.17
N SER A 507 5.72 -2.83 3.61
CA SER A 507 5.43 -4.13 4.25
C SER A 507 5.36 -5.30 3.26
N ALA A 508 5.30 -5.03 1.96
CA ALA A 508 5.29 -6.03 0.88
C ALA A 508 6.66 -6.20 0.21
N THR A 509 7.44 -5.12 0.08
CA THR A 509 8.70 -5.11 -0.67
C THR A 509 9.93 -4.68 0.14
N GLU A 510 9.81 -4.50 1.46
CA GLU A 510 10.79 -3.92 2.41
C GLU A 510 11.16 -2.46 2.14
N GLN A 511 11.30 -2.08 0.87
CA GLN A 511 11.60 -0.74 0.39
C GLN A 511 10.66 -0.40 -0.77
N ARG A 512 10.44 0.89 -1.00
CA ARG A 512 9.73 1.35 -2.20
C ARG A 512 10.53 0.92 -3.43
N LEU A 513 9.89 0.18 -4.33
CA LEU A 513 10.49 -0.16 -5.62
C LEU A 513 10.21 0.97 -6.61
N GLN A 514 11.26 1.53 -7.21
CA GLN A 514 11.09 2.40 -8.36
C GLN A 514 10.89 1.52 -9.60
N MET A 515 9.65 1.45 -10.09
CA MET A 515 9.27 0.51 -11.13
C MET A 515 9.68 0.95 -12.53
N PHE A 516 9.72 2.26 -12.77
CA PHE A 516 10.03 2.84 -14.07
C PHE A 516 11.08 3.96 -13.97
N PRO A 517 11.89 4.14 -15.04
CA PRO A 517 12.83 5.26 -15.09
C PRO A 517 12.08 6.60 -15.09
N PRO A 518 12.68 7.65 -14.50
CA PRO A 518 12.06 8.96 -14.43
C PRO A 518 11.92 9.59 -15.82
N ASN A 519 10.88 10.40 -15.99
CA ASN A 519 10.72 11.27 -17.15
C ASN A 519 11.42 12.61 -16.89
N ASP A 520 12.66 12.71 -17.36
CA ASP A 520 13.48 13.92 -17.20
C ASP A 520 13.07 15.07 -18.13
N VAL A 521 12.13 14.85 -19.07
CA VAL A 521 11.64 15.90 -19.97
C VAL A 521 10.99 17.03 -19.15
N PRO A 522 11.43 18.29 -19.30
CA PRO A 522 10.83 19.43 -18.60
C PRO A 522 9.34 19.55 -18.92
N LEU A 523 8.53 19.94 -17.92
CA LEU A 523 7.08 20.14 -18.10
C LEU A 523 6.74 21.07 -19.28
N SER A 524 7.57 22.10 -19.53
CA SER A 524 7.40 23.04 -20.66
C SER A 524 7.60 22.41 -22.04
N GLN A 525 8.20 21.22 -22.11
CA GLN A 525 8.40 20.45 -23.34
C GLN A 525 7.45 19.25 -23.44
N GLN A 526 6.66 19.00 -22.40
CA GLN A 526 5.61 17.98 -22.42
C GLN A 526 4.38 18.50 -23.19
N PRO A 527 3.51 17.61 -23.71
CA PRO A 527 2.36 18.00 -24.53
C PRO A 527 1.28 18.79 -23.78
N PHE A 528 1.39 18.91 -22.46
CA PHE A 528 0.36 19.47 -21.59
C PHE A 528 0.45 21.01 -21.53
N THR A 529 -0.70 21.66 -21.63
CA THR A 529 -0.86 23.07 -21.25
C THR A 529 -1.37 23.12 -19.81
N ALA A 530 -0.65 23.82 -18.94
CA ALA A 530 -1.09 24.02 -17.56
C ALA A 530 -2.17 25.12 -17.50
N PHE A 531 -3.22 24.94 -16.70
CA PHE A 531 -4.27 25.95 -16.57
C PHE A 531 -3.73 27.28 -16.04
N SER A 532 -2.75 27.24 -15.14
CA SER A 532 -1.99 28.43 -14.71
C SER A 532 -1.50 29.32 -15.86
N SER A 533 -1.07 28.75 -16.98
CA SER A 533 -0.61 29.51 -18.16
C SER A 533 -1.73 30.18 -18.96
N LEU A 534 -2.98 29.80 -18.72
CA LEU A 534 -4.18 30.34 -19.37
C LEU A 534 -5.01 31.23 -18.44
N ALA A 535 -4.69 31.23 -17.15
CA ALA A 535 -5.51 31.76 -16.07
C ALA A 535 -5.82 33.26 -16.21
N ASP A 536 -4.96 34.02 -16.90
CA ASP A 536 -5.08 35.47 -17.11
C ASP A 536 -5.84 35.83 -18.40
N ASN A 537 -6.23 34.85 -19.22
CA ASN A 537 -7.02 35.06 -20.44
C ASN A 537 -8.47 34.58 -20.23
N PRO A 538 -9.45 35.50 -20.08
CA PRO A 538 -10.85 35.15 -19.82
C PRO A 538 -11.48 34.22 -20.86
N ASP A 539 -11.17 34.41 -22.15
CA ASP A 539 -11.71 33.58 -23.22
C ASP A 539 -11.16 32.14 -23.14
N ALA A 540 -9.87 32.01 -22.83
CA ALA A 540 -9.25 30.70 -22.65
C ALA A 540 -9.81 29.97 -21.41
N VAL A 541 -10.05 30.71 -20.32
CA VAL A 541 -10.67 30.16 -19.10
C VAL A 541 -12.08 29.64 -19.40
N ALA A 542 -12.90 30.39 -20.13
CA ALA A 542 -14.25 29.97 -20.51
C ALA A 542 -14.23 28.69 -21.37
N GLU A 543 -13.28 28.56 -22.30
CA GLU A 543 -13.10 27.34 -23.10
C GLU A 543 -12.63 26.14 -22.26
N VAL A 544 -11.79 26.37 -21.24
CA VAL A 544 -11.41 25.32 -20.27
C VAL A 544 -12.62 24.87 -19.45
N GLU A 545 -13.41 25.79 -18.90
CA GLU A 545 -14.60 25.45 -18.11
C GLU A 545 -15.64 24.68 -18.94
N LYS A 546 -15.87 25.13 -20.19
CA LYS A 546 -16.72 24.43 -21.15
C LYS A 546 -16.21 23.02 -21.44
N GLY A 547 -14.91 22.87 -21.69
CA GLY A 547 -14.28 21.58 -21.95
C GLY A 547 -14.33 20.63 -20.75
N MET A 548 -14.04 21.13 -19.55
CA MET A 548 -14.17 20.42 -18.28
C MET A 548 -15.60 19.92 -18.07
N LYS A 549 -16.59 20.81 -18.20
CA LYS A 549 -18.00 20.45 -18.05
C LYS A 549 -18.43 19.39 -19.06
N PHE A 550 -18.07 19.57 -20.33
CA PHE A 550 -18.37 18.57 -21.36
C PHE A 550 -17.72 17.21 -21.06
N PHE A 551 -16.45 17.22 -20.64
CA PHE A 551 -15.72 16.02 -20.26
C PHE A 551 -16.41 15.31 -19.10
N GLU A 552 -16.70 16.03 -18.02
CA GLU A 552 -17.36 15.46 -16.84
C GLU A 552 -18.75 14.94 -17.15
N THR A 553 -19.59 15.68 -17.87
CA THR A 553 -20.92 15.18 -18.30
C THR A 553 -20.80 13.87 -19.07
N LEU A 554 -19.89 13.80 -20.03
CA LEU A 554 -19.68 12.59 -20.84
C LEU A 554 -19.23 11.38 -20.01
N HIS A 555 -18.45 11.59 -18.95
CA HIS A 555 -17.91 10.53 -18.10
C HIS A 555 -18.79 10.19 -16.88
N ASN A 556 -19.84 10.97 -16.62
CA ASN A 556 -20.72 10.81 -15.46
C ASN A 556 -22.15 10.40 -15.82
N GLU A 557 -22.57 10.60 -17.08
CA GLU A 557 -23.84 10.04 -17.54
C GLU A 557 -23.66 8.52 -17.76
N PRO A 558 -24.51 7.66 -17.17
CA PRO A 558 -24.47 6.21 -17.43
C PRO A 558 -24.64 5.87 -18.91
#